data_AF-A0A8J6E2V6-F1
#
_entry.id   AF-A0A8J6E2V6-F1
#
_cell.length_a   1.000
_cell.length_b   1.000
_cell.length_c   1.000
_cell.angle_alpha   90.00
_cell.angle_beta   90.00
_cell.angle_gamma   90.00
#
_symmetry.space_group_name_H-M   'P 1'
#
loop_
_entity.id
_entity.type
_entity.pdbx_description
1 polymer ?
#
loop_
_entity_poly.entity_id
_entity_poly.type
_entity_poly.pdbx_seq_one_letter_code
_entity_poly.pdbx_strand_id
1 'polypeptide(L)'
;MCAYSPLVWVDTPACQRAASQLCWPLLKQVISSSLPSEAAICFFSNTLQGLQIHGQHETCNFALVTLALQIYSALRPQVPELRVVMEQVPEISHDSLEHFDSRLQYPTQKQGEKRRKENFKRLISGCIG
;
A
#
# COMPACT_ATOMS: atom_id res chain seq x y z
N MET A 1 4.11 4.31 15.18
CA MET A 1 4.80 3.11 14.65
C MET A 1 4.19 1.80 15.16
N CYS A 2 3.74 1.69 16.41
CA CYS A 2 3.21 0.45 17.01
C CYS A 2 2.02 -0.20 16.27
N ALA A 3 1.17 0.56 15.56
CA ALA A 3 0.02 0.01 14.84
C ALA A 3 0.40 -0.76 13.55
N TYR A 4 1.58 -0.50 12.99
CA TYR A 4 2.11 -1.22 11.81
C TYR A 4 3.06 -2.35 12.21
N SER A 5 3.49 -2.41 13.48
CA SER A 5 4.32 -3.51 14.01
C SER A 5 3.69 -4.90 13.81
N PRO A 6 2.37 -5.11 13.97
CA PRO A 6 1.76 -6.41 13.70
C PRO A 6 1.83 -6.85 12.23
N LEU A 7 2.05 -5.93 11.28
CA LEU A 7 2.17 -6.29 9.86
C LEU A 7 3.48 -7.02 9.57
N VAL A 8 4.49 -6.83 10.42
CA VAL A 8 5.84 -7.36 10.23
C VAL A 8 6.20 -8.45 11.26
N TRP A 9 5.25 -8.81 12.12
CA TRP A 9 5.38 -9.91 13.07
C TRP A 9 4.83 -11.20 12.46
N VAL A 10 5.34 -12.36 12.85
CA VAL A 10 4.86 -13.66 12.36
C VAL A 10 3.54 -14.08 13.04
N ASP A 11 2.56 -13.17 13.10
CA ASP A 11 1.21 -13.39 13.62
C ASP A 11 0.17 -12.98 12.56
N THR A 12 -0.23 -13.96 11.75
CA THR A 12 -1.17 -13.78 10.62
C THR A 12 -2.52 -13.19 11.07
N PRO A 13 -3.18 -13.68 12.14
CA PRO A 13 -4.41 -13.04 12.65
C PRO A 13 -4.25 -11.59 13.12
N ALA A 14 -3.11 -11.25 13.74
CA ALA A 14 -2.84 -9.87 14.15
C ALA A 14 -2.60 -8.95 12.94
N CYS A 15 -1.82 -9.41 11.96
CA CYS A 15 -1.60 -8.73 10.68
C CYS A 15 -2.94 -8.42 9.98
N GLN A 16 -3.79 -9.43 9.79
CA GLN A 16 -5.07 -9.27 9.09
C GLN A 16 -5.97 -8.21 9.75
N ARG A 17 -6.09 -8.26 11.09
CA ARG A 17 -6.90 -7.29 11.84
C ARG A 17 -6.32 -5.90 11.78
N ALA A 18 -5.01 -5.76 11.98
CA ALA A 18 -4.33 -4.47 11.91
C ALA A 18 -4.49 -3.82 10.52
N ALA A 19 -4.28 -4.60 9.45
CA ALA A 19 -4.38 -4.11 8.08
C ALA A 19 -5.83 -3.70 7.71
N SER A 20 -6.82 -4.49 8.14
CA SER A 20 -8.22 -4.27 7.74
C SER A 20 -8.94 -3.20 8.59
N GLN A 21 -8.56 -3.05 9.86
CA GLN A 21 -9.37 -2.29 10.83
C GLN A 21 -8.63 -1.11 11.48
N LEU A 22 -7.30 -1.13 11.57
CA LEU A 22 -6.56 -0.15 12.39
C LEU A 22 -5.69 0.79 11.57
N CYS A 23 -4.87 0.25 10.66
CA CYS A 23 -3.80 1.02 9.99
C CYS A 23 -4.33 2.21 9.19
N TRP A 24 -5.39 2.01 8.40
CA TRP A 24 -5.95 3.06 7.56
C TRP A 24 -6.71 4.14 8.33
N PRO A 25 -7.64 3.84 9.26
CA PRO A 25 -8.28 4.85 10.08
C PRO A 25 -7.29 5.73 10.85
N LEU A 26 -6.22 5.15 11.40
CA LEU A 26 -5.18 5.90 12.10
C LEU A 26 -4.40 6.82 11.15
N LEU A 27 -4.01 6.31 9.97
CA LEU A 27 -3.31 7.13 8.99
C LEU A 27 -4.17 8.31 8.51
N LYS A 28 -5.47 8.11 8.28
CA LYS A 28 -6.38 9.18 7.89
C LYS A 28 -6.43 10.34 8.89
N GLN A 29 -6.27 10.07 10.18
CA GLN A 29 -6.28 11.12 11.22
C GLN A 29 -5.06 12.04 11.14
N VAL A 30 -3.94 11.57 10.57
CA VAL A 30 -2.68 12.32 10.53
C VAL A 30 -2.33 12.85 9.13
N ILE A 31 -3.00 12.38 8.08
CA ILE A 31 -2.81 12.90 6.71
C ILE A 31 -3.18 14.39 6.64
N SER A 32 -4.24 14.81 7.36
CA SER A 32 -4.71 16.20 7.37
C SER A 32 -3.78 17.16 8.11
N SER A 33 -2.86 16.66 8.95
CA SER A 33 -2.03 17.46 9.85
C SER A 33 -0.57 17.63 9.40
N SER A 34 -0.28 17.44 8.10
CA SER A 34 1.08 17.38 7.54
C SER A 34 1.87 16.16 8.05
N LEU A 35 1.86 15.10 7.25
CA LEU A 35 2.59 13.86 7.53
C LEU A 35 4.03 13.98 6.97
N PRO A 36 5.09 13.80 7.78
CA PRO A 36 6.47 13.78 7.27
C PRO A 36 6.69 12.69 6.22
N SER A 37 7.47 12.98 5.19
CA SER A 37 7.75 12.06 4.08
C SER A 37 8.35 10.73 4.58
N GLU A 38 9.24 10.77 5.57
CA GLU A 38 9.87 9.59 6.16
C GLU A 38 8.83 8.68 6.84
N ALA A 39 7.83 9.27 7.50
CA ALA A 39 6.75 8.51 8.12
C ALA A 39 5.84 7.85 7.06
N ALA A 40 5.52 8.58 5.99
CA ALA A 40 4.77 8.05 4.85
C ALA A 40 5.49 6.86 4.18
N ILE A 41 6.79 7.02 3.91
CA ILE A 41 7.65 5.97 3.37
C ILE A 41 7.68 4.76 4.30
N CYS A 42 7.82 4.97 5.61
CA CYS A 42 7.84 3.90 6.60
C CYS A 42 6.52 3.12 6.64
N PHE A 43 5.36 3.80 6.67
CA PHE A 43 4.05 3.13 6.66
C PHE A 43 3.84 2.29 5.40
N PHE A 44 4.21 2.83 4.24
CA PHE A 44 4.09 2.12 2.98
C PHE A 44 5.05 0.91 2.92
N SER A 45 6.31 1.10 3.29
CA SER A 45 7.33 0.03 3.32
C SER A 45 6.94 -1.11 4.25
N ASN A 46 6.46 -0.80 5.47
CA ASN A 46 5.99 -1.82 6.42
C ASN A 46 4.78 -2.60 5.87
N THR A 47 3.93 -1.96 5.07
CA THR A 47 2.79 -2.64 4.42
C THR A 47 3.28 -3.61 3.33
N LEU A 48 4.25 -3.20 2.52
CA LEU A 48 4.87 -4.07 1.50
C LEU A 48 5.64 -5.23 2.15
N GLN A 49 6.34 -4.97 3.25
CA GLN A 49 7.01 -6.03 4.02
C GLN A 49 6.00 -7.02 4.61
N GLY A 50 4.83 -6.56 5.08
CA GLY A 50 3.77 -7.45 5.52
C GLY A 50 3.23 -8.35 4.40
N LEU A 51 3.23 -7.89 3.14
CA LEU A 51 2.90 -8.73 1.99
C LEU A 51 3.95 -9.81 1.77
N GLN A 52 5.23 -9.53 2.04
CA GLN A 52 6.30 -10.51 1.90
C GLN A 52 6.23 -11.60 2.97
N ILE A 53 5.71 -11.26 4.15
CA ILE A 53 5.63 -12.20 5.29
C ILE A 53 4.32 -13.02 5.27
N HIS A 54 3.20 -12.40 4.88
CA HIS A 54 1.86 -12.99 5.01
C HIS A 54 1.08 -13.14 3.69
N GLY A 55 1.67 -12.75 2.56
CA GLY A 55 1.00 -12.64 1.26
C GLY A 55 0.42 -13.95 0.73
N GLN A 56 0.96 -15.09 1.17
CA GLN A 56 0.51 -16.46 0.92
C GLN A 56 -0.89 -16.74 1.47
N HIS A 57 -1.29 -16.04 2.53
CA HIS A 57 -2.62 -16.18 3.13
C HIS A 57 -3.59 -15.23 2.44
N GLU A 58 -4.61 -15.78 1.77
CA GLU A 58 -5.58 -15.00 0.97
C GLU A 58 -6.20 -13.81 1.73
N THR A 59 -6.55 -14.01 3.01
CA THR A 59 -7.15 -12.96 3.84
C THR A 59 -6.18 -11.83 4.15
N CYS A 60 -4.91 -12.14 4.43
CA CYS A 60 -3.86 -11.14 4.62
C CYS A 60 -3.51 -10.44 3.31
N ASN A 61 -3.37 -11.20 2.22
CA ASN A 61 -3.14 -10.67 0.88
C ASN A 61 -4.21 -9.63 0.53
N PHE A 62 -5.49 -9.98 0.69
CA PHE A 62 -6.58 -9.08 0.39
C PHE A 62 -6.53 -7.82 1.25
N ALA A 63 -6.30 -7.95 2.55
CA ALA A 63 -6.25 -6.83 3.50
C ALA A 63 -5.06 -5.90 3.20
N LEU A 64 -3.86 -6.46 3.04
CA LEU A 64 -2.63 -5.72 2.81
C LEU A 64 -2.59 -5.06 1.43
N VAL A 65 -3.07 -5.72 0.36
CA VAL A 65 -3.22 -5.09 -0.97
C VAL A 65 -4.18 -3.90 -0.89
N THR A 66 -5.27 -4.03 -0.13
CA THR A 66 -6.22 -2.92 0.07
C THR A 66 -5.56 -1.76 0.79
N LEU A 67 -4.86 -2.05 1.89
CA LEU A 67 -4.16 -1.05 2.68
C LEU A 67 -3.07 -0.35 1.84
N ALA A 68 -2.23 -1.10 1.14
CA ALA A 68 -1.18 -0.56 0.27
C ALA A 68 -1.75 0.37 -0.81
N LEU A 69 -2.86 -0.03 -1.44
CA LEU A 69 -3.56 0.82 -2.42
C LEU A 69 -4.05 2.12 -1.79
N GLN A 70 -4.65 2.05 -0.60
CA GLN A 70 -5.16 3.23 0.12
C GLN A 70 -4.02 4.19 0.50
N ILE A 71 -2.94 3.67 1.08
CA ILE A 71 -1.75 4.44 1.46
C ILE A 71 -1.14 5.11 0.23
N TYR A 72 -0.81 4.32 -0.81
CA TYR A 72 -0.17 4.85 -2.00
C TYR A 72 -1.05 5.90 -2.68
N SER A 73 -2.33 5.62 -2.88
CA SER A 73 -3.26 6.55 -3.55
C SER A 73 -3.44 7.87 -2.81
N ALA A 74 -3.45 7.86 -1.47
CA ALA A 74 -3.68 9.05 -0.68
C ALA A 74 -2.41 9.90 -0.50
N LEU A 75 -1.26 9.24 -0.37
CA LEU A 75 0.00 9.93 -0.06
C LEU A 75 0.82 10.28 -1.30
N ARG A 76 0.72 9.53 -2.40
CA ARG A 76 1.52 9.75 -3.62
C ARG A 76 1.43 11.18 -4.20
N PRO A 77 0.28 11.89 -4.16
CA PRO A 77 0.20 13.28 -4.61
C PRO A 77 1.00 14.28 -3.76
N GLN A 78 1.25 13.96 -2.50
CA GLN A 78 1.92 14.85 -1.52
C GLN A 78 3.32 14.36 -1.11
N VAL A 79 3.64 13.09 -1.35
CA VAL A 79 4.93 12.45 -1.03
C VAL A 79 5.45 11.74 -2.30
N PRO A 80 6.14 12.45 -3.21
CA PRO A 80 6.64 11.86 -4.45
C PRO A 80 7.64 10.73 -4.25
N GLU A 81 8.34 10.69 -3.11
CA GLU A 81 9.32 9.67 -2.73
C GLU A 81 8.71 8.27 -2.60
N LEU A 82 7.38 8.15 -2.45
CA LEU A 82 6.70 6.85 -2.47
C LEU A 82 6.89 6.11 -3.79
N ARG A 83 7.15 6.82 -4.89
CA ARG A 83 7.49 6.20 -6.17
C ARG A 83 8.80 5.42 -6.08
N VAL A 84 9.81 5.95 -5.36
CA VAL A 84 11.11 5.28 -5.18
C VAL A 84 10.92 3.94 -4.46
N VAL A 85 10.01 3.88 -3.49
CA VAL A 85 9.65 2.62 -2.81
C VAL A 85 8.99 1.63 -3.76
N MET A 86 8.06 2.10 -4.63
CA MET A 86 7.45 1.24 -5.65
C MET A 86 8.49 0.70 -6.63
N GLU A 87 9.43 1.52 -7.08
CA GLU A 87 10.49 1.12 -8.03
C GLU A 87 11.45 0.05 -7.46
N GLN A 88 11.45 -0.16 -6.14
CA GLN A 88 12.19 -1.24 -5.47
C GLN A 88 11.42 -2.57 -5.42
N VAL A 89 10.15 -2.60 -5.83
CA VAL A 89 9.37 -3.85 -5.89
C VAL A 89 9.98 -4.78 -6.95
N PRO A 90 10.22 -6.07 -6.62
CA PRO A 90 10.74 -7.03 -7.58
C PRO A 90 9.86 -7.14 -8.83
N GLU A 91 10.49 -7.17 -10.00
CA GLU A 91 9.82 -7.34 -11.31
C GLU A 91 8.78 -6.26 -11.65
N ILE A 92 8.89 -5.07 -11.06
CA ILE A 92 7.94 -3.99 -11.35
C ILE A 92 8.04 -3.51 -12.80
N SER A 93 6.88 -3.39 -13.46
CA SER A 93 6.78 -2.73 -14.76
C SER A 93 6.72 -1.21 -14.57
N HIS A 94 7.80 -0.51 -14.95
CA HIS A 94 7.86 0.95 -14.88
C HIS A 94 6.77 1.64 -15.72
N ASP A 95 6.46 1.12 -16.92
CA ASP A 95 5.37 1.62 -17.76
C ASP A 95 4.00 1.48 -17.07
N SER A 96 3.76 0.35 -16.41
CA SER A 96 2.53 0.12 -15.66
C SER A 96 2.43 1.04 -14.43
N LEU A 97 3.56 1.29 -13.76
CA LEU A 97 3.64 2.20 -12.62
C LEU A 97 3.38 3.65 -13.05
N GLU A 98 3.99 4.10 -14.15
CA GLU A 98 3.75 5.41 -14.73
C GLU A 98 2.28 5.57 -15.17
N HIS A 99 1.72 4.55 -15.84
CA HIS A 99 0.31 4.56 -16.20
C HIS A 99 -0.58 4.67 -14.96
N PHE A 100 -0.27 3.93 -13.89
CA PHE A 100 -1.03 4.00 -12.65
C PHE A 100 -0.93 5.40 -11.99
N ASP A 101 0.27 5.98 -11.91
CA ASP A 101 0.51 7.32 -11.36
C ASP A 101 -0.27 8.41 -12.14
N SER A 102 -0.25 8.36 -13.47
CA SER A 102 -1.01 9.31 -14.31
C SER A 102 -2.50 9.30 -14.00
N ARG A 103 -3.07 8.12 -13.68
CA ARG A 103 -4.47 7.93 -13.34
C ARG A 103 -4.83 8.38 -11.93
N LEU A 104 -3.85 8.45 -11.03
CA LEU A 104 -4.02 9.06 -9.70
C LEU A 104 -4.15 10.58 -9.81
N GLN A 105 -3.34 11.21 -10.67
CA GLN A 105 -3.36 12.65 -10.90
C GLN A 105 -4.64 13.09 -11.64
N TYR A 106 -5.08 12.29 -12.62
CA TYR A 106 -6.26 12.57 -13.44
C TYR A 106 -7.31 11.45 -13.29
N PRO A 107 -8.09 11.44 -12.19
CA PRO A 107 -9.09 10.41 -11.96
C PRO A 107 -10.18 10.48 -13.05
N THR A 108 -10.19 9.47 -13.91
CA THR A 108 -11.23 9.30 -14.94
C THR A 108 -12.42 8.55 -14.32
N GLN A 109 -13.63 9.08 -14.49
CA GLN A 109 -14.88 8.54 -13.89
C GLN A 109 -15.26 7.09 -14.28
N LYS A 110 -14.46 6.37 -15.07
CA LYS A 110 -14.83 5.09 -15.69
C LYS A 110 -14.07 3.84 -15.21
N GLN A 111 -13.07 3.95 -14.35
CA GLN A 111 -12.36 2.76 -13.86
C GLN A 111 -12.91 2.34 -12.50
N GLY A 112 -13.61 1.21 -12.44
CA GLY A 112 -14.16 0.69 -11.19
C GLY A 112 -13.08 0.34 -10.17
N GLU A 113 -13.37 0.51 -8.88
CA GLU A 113 -12.44 0.28 -7.77
C GLU A 113 -11.81 -1.12 -7.81
N LYS A 114 -12.60 -2.13 -8.20
CA LYS A 114 -12.13 -3.50 -8.40
C LYS A 114 -10.95 -3.57 -9.38
N ARG A 115 -11.09 -2.94 -10.55
CA ARG A 115 -10.05 -2.95 -11.59
C ARG A 115 -8.81 -2.19 -11.15
N ARG A 116 -8.99 -1.06 -10.44
CA ARG A 116 -7.88 -0.30 -9.86
C ARG A 116 -7.09 -1.13 -8.86
N LYS A 117 -7.78 -1.86 -7.98
CA LYS A 117 -7.14 -2.78 -7.02
C LYS A 117 -6.42 -3.93 -7.70
N GLU A 118 -7.01 -4.54 -8.74
CA GLU A 118 -6.36 -5.60 -9.51
C GLU A 118 -5.09 -5.10 -10.22
N ASN A 119 -5.15 -3.93 -10.87
CA ASN A 119 -3.98 -3.31 -11.49
C ASN A 119 -2.88 -3.03 -10.47
N PHE A 120 -3.24 -2.47 -9.31
CA PHE A 120 -2.28 -2.19 -8.26
C PHE A 120 -1.68 -3.46 -7.66
N LYS A 121 -2.50 -4.52 -7.46
CA LYS A 121 -2.02 -5.82 -7.01
C LYS A 121 -0.95 -6.39 -7.96
N ARG A 122 -1.10 -6.20 -9.27
CA ARG A 122 -0.07 -6.60 -10.26
C ARG A 122 1.23 -5.81 -10.13
N LEU A 123 1.16 -4.53 -9.76
CA LEU A 123 2.37 -3.73 -9.55
C LEU A 123 3.18 -4.22 -8.36
N ILE A 124 2.51 -4.67 -7.30
CA ILE A 124 3.14 -5.11 -6.05
C ILE A 124 3.29 -6.64 -5.94
N SER A 125 3.08 -7.38 -7.03
CA SER A 125 3.06 -8.85 -6.98
C SER A 125 4.39 -9.46 -6.56
N GLY A 126 5.51 -8.81 -6.90
CA GLY A 126 6.84 -9.23 -6.44
C GLY A 126 7.07 -9.12 -4.94
N CYS A 127 6.16 -8.49 -4.19
CA CYS A 127 6.17 -8.49 -2.73
C CYS A 127 5.30 -9.58 -2.10
N ILE A 128 4.54 -10.37 -2.87
CA ILE A 128 3.65 -11.39 -2.31
C ILE A 128 4.47 -12.65 -2.04
N GLY A 129 4.76 -12.91 -0.76
CA GLY A 129 5.45 -14.12 -0.28
C GLY A 129 4.48 -15.11 0.32
#